data_AF-A0A4Q8QX60-F1
#
_entry.id   AF-A0A4Q8QX60-F1
#
_cell.length_a   1.000
_cell.length_b   1.000
_cell.length_c   1.000
_cell.angle_alpha   90.00
_cell.angle_beta   90.00
_cell.angle_gamma   90.00
#
_symmetry.space_group_name_H-M   'P 1'
#
loop_
_entity.id
_entity.type
_entity.pdbx_description
1 polymer ?
#
loop_
_entity_poly.entity_id
_entity_poly.type
_entity_poly.pdbx_seq_one_letter_code
_entity_poly.pdbx_strand_id
1 'polypeptide(L)'
;MAGYLRLRQICLVAPQLAPVISDIADIMGLSVCYRDGNVAKYGLENALLPVDTILLEVVAPFQPGTAAGRFIEKTGGRGGYMAIFCCDDPDARGAHANAIGVRTANVITHAPYHGVQLHPRDCRAAFIEFNHTDGSDDVLGPYPPAGPEWQKHIRKDVTQALTEVEMQSPEPQALAQHWGRILDWPVNGEAELRLPNCSFRFVNGESEIMSALTFKVADVAKVRDAAGKKGLNVAGDEFSLGGVTFRLMH
;
A
#
# COMPACT_ATOMS: atom_id res chain seq x y z
N MET A 1 9.21 -21.99 12.91
CA MET A 1 7.92 -21.89 12.21
C MET A 1 7.95 -20.57 11.48
N ALA A 2 7.58 -20.52 10.19
CA ALA A 2 7.45 -19.23 9.52
C ALA A 2 6.34 -18.45 10.23
N GLY A 3 6.68 -17.27 10.75
CA GLY A 3 5.72 -16.35 11.38
C GLY A 3 4.60 -15.93 10.43
N TYR A 4 3.54 -15.32 10.95
CA TYR A 4 2.49 -14.81 10.07
C TYR A 4 2.96 -13.57 9.31
N LEU A 5 2.43 -13.39 8.10
CA LEU A 5 2.64 -12.19 7.29
C LEU A 5 1.36 -11.93 6.50
N ARG A 6 0.85 -10.70 6.57
CA ARG A 6 -0.30 -10.24 5.78
C ARG A 6 -0.08 -8.81 5.32
N LEU A 7 -0.64 -8.46 4.18
CA LEU A 7 -0.67 -7.06 3.76
C LEU A 7 -1.59 -6.31 4.73
N ARG A 8 -1.09 -5.23 5.33
CA ARG A 8 -1.88 -4.40 6.25
C ARG A 8 -2.28 -3.08 5.60
N GLN A 9 -1.38 -2.46 4.87
CA GLN A 9 -1.62 -1.14 4.31
C GLN A 9 -0.84 -0.92 3.02
N ILE A 10 -1.46 -0.22 2.08
CA ILE A 10 -0.83 0.33 0.89
C ILE A 10 -0.87 1.85 1.00
N CYS A 11 0.29 2.47 0.88
CA CYS A 11 0.43 3.91 0.84
C CYS A 11 0.63 4.37 -0.61
N LEU A 12 -0.23 5.27 -1.06
CA LEU A 12 -0.04 6.05 -2.25
C LEU A 12 0.48 7.44 -1.90
N VAL A 13 1.30 8.01 -2.77
CA VAL A 13 1.78 9.39 -2.67
C VAL A 13 1.22 10.22 -3.82
N ALA A 14 0.73 11.41 -3.49
CA ALA A 14 0.22 12.36 -4.47
C ALA A 14 0.76 13.78 -4.19
N PRO A 15 0.79 14.68 -5.20
CA PRO A 15 1.18 16.07 -4.98
C PRO A 15 0.28 16.83 -4.00
N GLN A 16 -0.98 16.40 -3.88
CA GLN A 16 -2.00 16.99 -3.02
C GLN A 16 -2.95 15.90 -2.52
N LEU A 17 -3.42 16.04 -1.28
CA LEU A 17 -4.29 15.03 -0.66
C LEU A 17 -5.71 15.07 -1.27
N ALA A 18 -6.30 16.27 -1.38
CA ALA A 18 -7.51 16.51 -2.16
C ALA A 18 -7.12 17.01 -3.57
N PRO A 19 -7.80 16.53 -4.64
CA PRO A 19 -9.02 15.74 -4.61
C PRO A 19 -8.78 14.21 -4.56
N VAL A 20 -7.53 13.73 -4.56
CA VAL A 20 -7.21 12.29 -4.71
C VAL A 20 -7.95 11.42 -3.68
N ILE A 21 -7.88 11.75 -2.38
CA ILE A 21 -8.54 10.94 -1.35
C ILE A 21 -10.08 11.00 -1.47
N SER A 22 -10.65 12.16 -1.80
CA SER A 22 -12.09 12.31 -1.97
C SER A 22 -12.59 11.57 -3.19
N ASP A 23 -11.83 11.57 -4.29
CA ASP A 23 -12.20 10.84 -5.49
C ASP A 23 -12.10 9.33 -5.28
N ILE A 24 -11.07 8.84 -4.58
CA ILE A 24 -11.01 7.42 -4.19
C ILE A 24 -12.24 7.06 -3.33
N ALA A 25 -12.55 7.86 -2.31
CA ALA A 25 -13.70 7.62 -1.44
C ALA A 25 -15.03 7.58 -2.21
N ASP A 26 -15.27 8.56 -3.08
CA ASP A 26 -16.50 8.70 -3.85
C ASP A 26 -16.66 7.60 -4.91
N ILE A 27 -15.59 7.28 -5.65
CA ILE A 27 -15.61 6.29 -6.74
C ILE A 27 -15.72 4.87 -6.19
N MET A 28 -14.96 4.57 -5.13
CA MET A 28 -14.85 3.22 -4.57
C MET A 28 -15.86 2.97 -3.43
N GLY A 29 -16.69 3.96 -3.09
CA GLY A 29 -17.66 3.86 -1.99
C GLY A 29 -17.01 3.58 -0.63
N LEU A 30 -15.83 4.15 -0.40
CA LEU A 30 -15.05 4.00 0.83
C LEU A 30 -15.27 5.21 1.76
N SER A 31 -14.94 5.04 3.04
CA SER A 31 -15.06 6.12 4.04
C SER A 31 -13.70 6.40 4.67
N VAL A 32 -13.27 7.67 4.70
CA VAL A 32 -12.04 8.05 5.39
C VAL A 32 -12.21 7.75 6.87
N CYS A 33 -11.37 6.86 7.41
CA CYS A 33 -11.42 6.48 8.82
C CYS A 33 -10.59 7.39 9.71
N TYR A 34 -9.48 7.92 9.18
CA TYR A 34 -8.53 8.67 9.99
C TYR A 34 -7.62 9.57 9.17
N ARG A 35 -7.10 10.60 9.83
CA ARG A 35 -6.02 11.48 9.37
C ARG A 35 -5.01 11.52 10.50
N ASP A 36 -3.84 10.93 10.26
CA ASP A 36 -2.81 10.76 11.27
C ASP A 36 -1.90 11.98 11.34
N GLY A 37 -2.00 12.75 12.43
CA GLY A 37 -1.12 13.88 12.68
C GLY A 37 0.37 13.49 12.83
N ASN A 38 0.68 12.22 13.09
CA ASN A 38 2.06 11.78 13.26
C ASN A 38 2.88 11.84 11.97
N VAL A 39 2.25 11.87 10.78
CA VAL A 39 2.97 12.03 9.51
C VAL A 39 3.51 13.44 9.30
N ALA A 40 3.02 14.43 10.08
CA ALA A 40 3.45 15.82 9.97
C ALA A 40 4.95 16.01 10.29
N LYS A 41 5.54 15.13 11.11
CA LYS A 41 7.00 15.13 11.38
C LYS A 41 7.85 14.85 10.13
N TYR A 42 7.25 14.27 9.09
CA TYR A 42 7.86 14.05 7.78
C TYR A 42 7.50 15.13 6.76
N GLY A 43 6.78 16.18 7.17
CA GLY A 43 6.26 17.24 6.30
C GLY A 43 5.09 16.77 5.42
N LEU A 44 4.35 15.74 5.85
CA LEU A 44 3.26 15.12 5.10
C LEU A 44 1.93 15.25 5.84
N GLU A 45 0.85 15.36 5.08
CA GLU A 45 -0.51 15.07 5.54
C GLU A 45 -0.96 13.74 4.93
N ASN A 46 -1.93 13.06 5.57
CA ASN A 46 -2.46 11.81 5.06
C ASN A 46 -3.96 11.64 5.31
N ALA A 47 -4.52 10.61 4.71
CA ALA A 47 -5.82 10.06 5.07
C ALA A 47 -5.87 8.57 4.74
N LEU A 48 -6.57 7.79 5.58
CA LEU A 48 -6.72 6.35 5.44
C LEU A 48 -8.16 5.95 5.14
N LEU A 49 -8.32 4.96 4.27
CA LEU A 49 -9.57 4.36 3.82
C LEU A 49 -9.48 2.84 4.04
N PRO A 50 -10.34 2.23 4.88
CA PRO A 50 -10.33 0.80 5.05
C PRO A 50 -11.03 0.09 3.87
N VAL A 51 -10.30 -0.81 3.22
CA VAL A 51 -10.77 -1.73 2.19
C VAL A 51 -10.82 -3.12 2.81
N ASP A 52 -11.96 -3.43 3.43
CA ASP A 52 -12.10 -4.58 4.32
C ASP A 52 -11.01 -4.58 5.42
N THR A 53 -10.01 -5.45 5.32
CA THR A 53 -8.94 -5.63 6.32
C THR A 53 -7.63 -4.94 5.96
N ILE A 54 -7.53 -4.37 4.75
CA ILE A 54 -6.37 -3.62 4.25
C ILE A 54 -6.69 -2.13 4.27
N LEU A 55 -5.73 -1.31 4.70
CA LEU A 55 -5.87 0.14 4.68
C LEU A 55 -5.25 0.71 3.39
N LEU A 56 -6.00 1.52 2.67
CA LEU A 56 -5.48 2.35 1.59
C LEU A 56 -5.22 3.75 2.15
N GLU A 57 -3.97 4.17 2.14
CA GLU A 57 -3.53 5.48 2.58
C GLU A 57 -3.15 6.34 1.37
N VAL A 58 -3.48 7.62 1.42
CA VAL A 58 -2.86 8.63 0.54
C VAL A 58 -2.09 9.60 1.41
N VAL A 59 -0.82 9.83 1.08
CA VAL A 59 0.02 10.88 1.68
C VAL A 59 0.29 11.97 0.65
N ALA A 60 0.39 13.22 1.13
CA ALA A 60 0.81 14.35 0.31
C ALA A 60 1.78 15.24 1.08
N PRO A 61 2.83 15.77 0.42
CA PRO A 61 3.75 16.69 1.07
C PRO A 61 3.14 18.09 1.19
N PHE A 62 3.16 18.66 2.39
CA PHE A 62 2.83 20.09 2.61
C PHE A 62 4.08 20.94 2.87
N GLN A 63 5.25 20.31 3.04
CA GLN A 63 6.55 20.99 3.13
C GLN A 63 7.41 20.68 1.90
N PRO A 64 8.28 21.62 1.47
CA PRO A 64 9.25 21.37 0.42
C PRO A 64 10.34 20.39 0.87
N GLY A 65 10.97 19.68 -0.07
CA GLY A 65 12.15 18.85 0.22
C GLY A 65 11.86 17.56 1.01
N THR A 66 10.62 17.10 1.05
CA THR A 66 10.26 15.81 1.68
C THR A 66 10.72 14.62 0.82
N ALA A 67 10.82 13.44 1.44
CA ALA A 67 11.13 12.21 0.70
C ALA A 67 10.01 11.86 -0.30
N ALA A 68 8.75 12.07 0.09
CA ALA A 68 7.58 11.90 -0.76
C ALA A 68 7.61 12.85 -1.97
N GLY A 69 7.90 14.14 -1.76
CA GLY A 69 8.01 15.13 -2.85
C GLY A 69 9.07 14.74 -3.87
N ARG A 70 10.28 14.38 -3.41
CA ARG A 70 11.35 13.89 -4.30
C ARG A 70 10.96 12.63 -5.06
N PHE A 71 10.17 11.75 -4.46
CA PHE A 71 9.69 10.53 -5.12
C PHE A 71 8.72 10.85 -6.27
N ILE A 72 7.75 11.75 -6.04
CA ILE A 72 6.82 12.21 -7.08
C ILE A 72 7.61 12.79 -8.26
N GLU A 73 8.55 13.69 -7.99
CA GLU A 73 9.38 14.33 -9.03
C GLU A 73 10.19 13.29 -9.81
N LYS A 74 10.88 12.39 -9.11
CA LYS A 74 11.73 11.36 -9.72
C LYS A 74 10.95 10.39 -10.60
N THR A 75 9.72 10.06 -10.22
CA THR A 75 8.91 9.06 -10.91
C THR A 75 7.96 9.66 -11.96
N GLY A 76 7.95 10.98 -12.13
CA GLY A 76 7.01 11.64 -13.03
C GLY A 76 5.56 11.52 -12.58
N GLY A 77 5.31 11.50 -11.27
CA GLY A 77 3.97 11.44 -10.69
C GLY A 77 3.39 10.05 -10.47
N ARG A 78 4.22 8.99 -10.50
CA ARG A 78 3.77 7.65 -10.05
C ARG A 78 3.58 7.67 -8.54
N GLY A 79 2.54 6.98 -8.07
CA GLY A 79 2.08 7.13 -6.70
C GLY A 79 2.23 5.90 -5.81
N GLY A 80 2.53 4.73 -6.34
CA GLY A 80 2.71 3.53 -5.52
C GLY A 80 3.96 3.66 -4.64
N TYR A 81 3.77 3.93 -3.35
CA TYR A 81 4.84 4.43 -2.49
C TYR A 81 5.36 3.38 -1.49
N MET A 82 4.47 2.78 -0.70
CA MET A 82 4.84 1.85 0.37
C MET A 82 3.85 0.68 0.48
N ALA A 83 4.38 -0.52 0.73
CA ALA A 83 3.62 -1.67 1.18
C ALA A 83 4.00 -1.99 2.63
N ILE A 84 2.99 -2.08 3.49
CA ILE A 84 3.16 -2.25 4.92
C ILE A 84 2.53 -3.57 5.33
N PHE A 85 3.30 -4.40 6.01
CA PHE A 85 2.94 -5.76 6.37
C PHE A 85 2.81 -5.91 7.87
N CYS A 86 1.72 -6.53 8.29
CA CYS A 86 1.57 -6.97 9.68
C CYS A 86 2.20 -8.36 9.81
N CYS A 87 3.01 -8.53 10.85
CA CYS A 87 3.79 -9.73 11.12
C CYS A 87 3.92 -9.99 12.63
N ASP A 88 4.45 -11.16 12.95
CA ASP A 88 4.72 -11.61 14.31
C ASP A 88 5.88 -10.85 14.98
N ASP A 89 7.00 -10.68 14.27
CA ASP A 89 8.20 -10.02 14.80
C ASP A 89 8.84 -9.08 13.76
N PRO A 90 8.56 -7.77 13.84
CA PRO A 90 9.15 -6.78 12.95
C PRO A 90 10.68 -6.70 13.04
N ASP A 91 11.25 -6.91 14.23
CA ASP A 91 12.70 -6.81 14.47
C ASP A 91 13.43 -8.00 13.86
N ALA A 92 12.91 -9.21 14.02
CA ALA A 92 13.46 -10.41 13.39
C ALA A 92 13.43 -10.30 11.86
N ARG A 93 12.33 -9.79 11.29
CA ARG A 93 12.22 -9.56 9.83
C ARG A 93 13.13 -8.44 9.35
N GLY A 94 13.28 -7.38 10.13
CA GLY A 94 14.26 -6.32 9.89
C GLY A 94 15.70 -6.85 9.89
N ALA A 95 16.06 -7.66 10.89
CA ALA A 95 17.36 -8.31 11.00
C ALA A 95 17.63 -9.26 9.82
N HIS A 96 16.63 -10.04 9.40
CA HIS A 96 16.71 -10.87 8.20
C HIS A 96 16.97 -10.04 6.93
N ALA A 97 16.22 -8.95 6.72
CA ALA A 97 16.43 -8.03 5.60
C ALA A 97 17.85 -7.41 5.62
N ASN A 98 18.32 -6.99 6.80
CA ASN A 98 19.66 -6.45 6.97
C ASN A 98 20.74 -7.48 6.61
N ALA A 99 20.57 -8.75 6.99
CA ALA A 99 21.50 -9.84 6.69
C ALA A 99 21.64 -10.12 5.18
N ILE A 100 20.63 -9.80 4.37
CA ILE A 100 20.68 -9.90 2.90
C ILE A 100 21.01 -8.56 2.22
N GLY A 101 21.48 -7.56 2.97
CA GLY A 101 21.94 -6.27 2.46
C GLY A 101 20.85 -5.21 2.26
N VAL A 102 19.65 -5.42 2.81
CA VAL A 102 18.54 -4.45 2.76
C VAL A 102 18.49 -3.69 4.09
N ARG A 103 18.94 -2.43 4.07
CA ARG A 103 19.12 -1.66 5.31
C ARG A 103 17.80 -1.27 5.95
N THR A 104 17.80 -1.11 7.26
CA THR A 104 16.73 -0.44 8.01
C THR A 104 16.88 1.09 7.88
N ALA A 105 15.80 1.79 7.55
CA ALA A 105 15.78 3.25 7.48
C ALA A 105 15.22 3.90 8.74
N ASN A 106 14.24 3.28 9.39
CA ASN A 106 13.60 3.82 10.58
C ASN A 106 12.98 2.69 11.42
N VAL A 107 12.97 2.88 12.74
CA VAL A 107 12.28 2.01 13.70
C VAL A 107 11.30 2.87 14.48
N ILE A 108 10.04 2.45 14.52
CA ILE A 108 8.94 3.13 15.19
C ILE A 108 8.62 2.34 16.44
N THR A 109 8.94 2.90 17.60
CA THR A 109 8.61 2.28 18.89
C THR A 109 7.61 3.17 19.63
N HIS A 110 6.32 2.85 19.48
CA HIS A 110 5.24 3.59 20.12
C HIS A 110 4.10 2.66 20.49
N ALA A 111 4.10 2.15 21.73
CA ALA A 111 3.10 1.20 22.20
C ALA A 111 1.65 1.68 21.92
N PRO A 112 0.76 0.81 21.40
CA PRO A 112 0.97 -0.62 21.17
C PRO A 112 1.64 -0.98 19.82
N TYR A 113 2.04 0.00 19.02
CA TYR A 113 2.60 -0.18 17.68
C TYR A 113 4.13 -0.29 17.69
N HIS A 114 4.65 -1.29 16.98
CA HIS A 114 6.08 -1.41 16.66
C HIS A 114 6.26 -1.63 15.16
N GLY A 115 7.13 -0.86 14.53
CA GLY A 115 7.34 -0.91 13.08
C GLY A 115 8.81 -0.78 12.69
N VAL A 116 9.23 -1.51 11.66
CA VAL A 116 10.56 -1.47 11.05
C VAL A 116 10.40 -1.14 9.58
N GLN A 117 10.85 0.06 9.20
CA GLN A 117 10.82 0.55 7.82
C GLN A 117 12.18 0.29 7.17
N LEU A 118 12.16 -0.39 6.02
CA LEU A 118 13.35 -0.70 5.25
C LEU A 118 13.73 0.46 4.31
N HIS A 119 15.01 0.53 3.95
CA HIS A 119 15.54 1.58 3.12
C HIS A 119 15.03 1.42 1.68
N PRO A 120 14.40 2.44 1.10
CA PRO A 120 13.65 2.30 -0.15
C PRO A 120 14.51 1.95 -1.35
N ARG A 121 15.74 2.46 -1.39
CA ARG A 121 16.71 2.12 -2.44
C ARG A 121 16.98 0.61 -2.51
N ASP A 122 16.91 -0.06 -1.37
CA ASP A 122 17.24 -1.48 -1.26
C ASP A 122 15.97 -2.35 -1.44
N CYS A 123 14.78 -1.79 -1.21
CA CYS A 123 13.48 -2.45 -1.43
C CYS A 123 13.06 -2.47 -2.91
N ARG A 124 13.63 -1.59 -3.73
CA ARG A 124 13.26 -1.37 -5.14
C ARG A 124 11.85 -0.78 -5.26
N ALA A 125 11.00 -1.33 -6.11
CA ALA A 125 9.72 -0.77 -6.61
C ALA A 125 8.77 -0.08 -5.60
N ALA A 126 8.83 -0.40 -4.31
CA ALA A 126 8.11 0.32 -3.25
C ALA A 126 8.85 0.20 -1.90
N PHE A 127 8.57 1.10 -0.97
CA PHE A 127 9.02 0.99 0.41
C PHE A 127 8.37 -0.23 1.08
N ILE A 128 9.09 -0.86 2.00
CA ILE A 128 8.57 -1.98 2.81
C ILE A 128 8.64 -1.58 4.28
N GLU A 129 7.54 -1.80 4.98
CA GLU A 129 7.49 -1.75 6.45
C GLU A 129 6.96 -3.08 6.99
N PHE A 130 7.60 -3.59 8.03
CA PHE A 130 7.07 -4.65 8.87
C PHE A 130 6.53 -4.02 10.16
N ASN A 131 5.34 -4.41 10.61
CA ASN A 131 4.81 -3.95 11.88
C ASN A 131 4.12 -5.05 12.67
N HIS A 132 4.01 -4.80 13.96
CA HIS A 132 3.20 -5.53 14.91
C HIS A 132 2.46 -4.52 15.79
N THR A 133 1.25 -4.86 16.19
CA THR A 133 0.50 -4.07 17.18
C THR A 133 0.03 -5.02 18.29
N ASP A 134 0.41 -4.73 19.52
CA ASP A 134 -0.01 -5.52 20.67
C ASP A 134 -1.54 -5.55 20.75
N GLY A 135 -2.11 -6.76 20.87
CA GLY A 135 -3.57 -6.96 20.88
C GLY A 135 -4.24 -6.97 19.49
N SER A 136 -3.47 -7.05 18.40
CA SER A 136 -3.98 -7.11 17.00
C SER A 136 -3.99 -8.52 16.38
N ASP A 137 -4.05 -9.57 17.21
CA ASP A 137 -4.22 -10.95 16.76
C ASP A 137 -5.49 -11.12 15.91
N ASP A 138 -6.54 -10.39 16.25
CA ASP A 138 -7.69 -10.17 15.37
C ASP A 138 -7.30 -9.26 14.20
N VAL A 139 -7.63 -9.65 12.96
CA VAL A 139 -7.43 -8.82 11.76
C VAL A 139 -8.14 -7.47 11.83
N LEU A 140 -9.22 -7.39 12.61
CA LEU A 140 -9.96 -6.16 12.89
C LEU A 140 -9.53 -5.47 14.20
N GLY A 141 -8.45 -5.95 14.82
CA GLY A 141 -7.91 -5.41 16.05
C GLY A 141 -7.35 -3.98 15.92
N PRO A 142 -6.84 -3.42 17.04
CA PRO A 142 -6.28 -2.08 17.09
C PRO A 142 -5.19 -1.89 16.05
N TYR A 143 -5.16 -0.72 15.43
CA TYR A 143 -4.10 -0.32 14.53
C TYR A 143 -3.94 1.20 14.58
N PRO A 144 -3.04 1.70 15.45
CA PRO A 144 -2.90 3.12 15.70
C PRO A 144 -2.80 4.02 14.45
N PRO A 145 -2.11 3.62 13.35
CA PRO A 145 -2.07 4.44 12.13
C PRO A 145 -3.44 4.71 11.50
N ALA A 146 -4.43 3.83 11.70
CA ALA A 146 -5.80 4.01 11.20
C ALA A 146 -6.77 4.60 12.23
N GLY A 147 -6.30 4.94 13.43
CA GLY A 147 -7.14 5.45 14.51
C GLY A 147 -7.93 4.36 15.26
N PRO A 148 -8.60 4.74 16.37
CA PRO A 148 -9.16 3.78 17.34
C PRO A 148 -10.41 3.03 16.86
N GLU A 149 -11.13 3.57 15.88
CA GLU A 149 -12.44 3.04 15.45
C GLU A 149 -12.50 2.78 13.94
N TRP A 150 -11.35 2.53 13.30
CA TRP A 150 -11.24 2.36 11.85
C TRP A 150 -12.19 1.30 11.28
N GLN A 151 -12.44 0.24 12.03
CA GLN A 151 -13.38 -0.83 11.69
C GLN A 151 -14.82 -0.35 11.46
N LYS A 152 -15.24 0.74 12.12
CA LYS A 152 -16.59 1.34 11.91
C LYS A 152 -16.72 2.04 10.56
N HIS A 153 -15.61 2.30 9.89
CA HIS A 153 -15.55 2.95 8.58
C HIS A 153 -15.47 1.95 7.42
N ILE A 154 -15.38 0.64 7.70
CA ILE A 154 -15.44 -0.38 6.64
C ILE A 154 -16.79 -0.28 5.93
N ARG A 155 -16.75 -0.13 4.61
CA ARG A 155 -17.92 -0.15 3.71
C ARG A 155 -17.68 -1.23 2.66
N LYS A 156 -18.70 -2.04 2.38
CA LYS A 156 -18.61 -3.18 1.44
C LYS A 156 -19.65 -3.15 0.33
N ASP A 157 -20.46 -2.09 0.27
CA ASP A 157 -21.53 -1.94 -0.71
C ASP A 157 -20.99 -1.78 -2.14
N VAL A 158 -19.82 -1.15 -2.29
CA VAL A 158 -19.16 -0.92 -3.59
C VAL A 158 -17.87 -1.75 -3.68
N THR A 159 -16.85 -1.44 -2.88
CA THR A 159 -15.59 -2.20 -2.86
C THR A 159 -15.59 -3.25 -1.76
N GLN A 160 -15.27 -4.48 -2.11
CA GLN A 160 -15.29 -5.63 -1.20
C GLN A 160 -13.90 -6.03 -0.70
N ALA A 161 -12.86 -5.89 -1.54
CA ALA A 161 -11.48 -6.24 -1.18
C ALA A 161 -10.46 -5.58 -2.12
N LEU A 162 -9.24 -5.33 -1.60
CA LEU A 162 -8.03 -5.17 -2.42
C LEU A 162 -7.39 -6.56 -2.56
N THR A 163 -7.30 -7.05 -3.78
CA THR A 163 -6.94 -8.46 -4.06
C THR A 163 -5.53 -8.61 -4.61
N GLU A 164 -5.02 -7.61 -5.31
CA GLU A 164 -3.73 -7.68 -5.99
C GLU A 164 -3.02 -6.33 -6.00
N VAL A 165 -1.69 -6.38 -5.91
CA VAL A 165 -0.77 -5.27 -6.13
C VAL A 165 0.15 -5.63 -7.30
N GLU A 166 0.17 -4.81 -8.34
CA GLU A 166 1.07 -5.00 -9.50
C GLU A 166 2.36 -4.21 -9.32
N MET A 167 3.49 -4.90 -9.46
CA MET A 167 4.83 -4.36 -9.42
C MET A 167 5.46 -4.49 -10.81
N GLN A 168 5.76 -3.37 -11.44
CA GLN A 168 6.46 -3.36 -12.73
C GLN A 168 7.96 -3.44 -12.52
N SER A 169 8.67 -4.08 -13.46
CA SER A 169 10.13 -4.09 -13.55
C SER A 169 10.57 -4.52 -14.95
N PRO A 170 11.73 -4.06 -15.45
CA PRO A 170 12.36 -4.65 -16.62
C PRO A 170 12.85 -6.09 -16.36
N GLU A 171 12.95 -6.50 -15.09
CA GLU A 171 13.36 -7.85 -14.65
C GLU A 171 12.37 -8.41 -13.61
N PRO A 172 11.13 -8.75 -14.00
CA PRO A 172 10.05 -9.07 -13.06
C PRO A 172 10.37 -10.27 -12.16
N GLN A 173 10.98 -11.33 -12.70
CA GLN A 173 11.40 -12.49 -11.90
C GLN A 173 12.46 -12.10 -10.86
N ALA A 174 13.41 -11.22 -11.21
CA ALA A 174 14.44 -10.77 -10.28
C ALA A 174 13.86 -9.85 -9.20
N LEU A 175 12.86 -9.02 -9.53
CA LEU A 175 12.14 -8.21 -8.53
C LEU A 175 11.31 -9.09 -7.60
N ALA A 176 10.59 -10.07 -8.15
CA ALA A 176 9.79 -11.01 -7.37
C ALA A 176 10.66 -11.79 -6.38
N GLN A 177 11.76 -12.40 -6.85
CA GLN A 177 12.71 -13.11 -6.00
C GLN A 177 13.32 -12.21 -4.92
N HIS A 178 13.59 -10.94 -5.24
CA HIS A 178 14.11 -9.97 -4.28
C HIS A 178 13.10 -9.69 -3.17
N TRP A 179 11.84 -9.43 -3.53
CA TRP A 179 10.75 -9.23 -2.57
C TRP A 179 10.48 -10.50 -1.75
N GLY A 180 10.48 -11.68 -2.37
CA GLY A 180 10.37 -12.96 -1.67
C GLY A 180 11.47 -13.18 -0.64
N ARG A 181 12.72 -12.82 -0.97
CA ARG A 181 13.84 -12.87 -0.02
C ARG A 181 13.66 -11.87 1.14
N ILE A 182 13.26 -10.63 0.87
CA ILE A 182 13.04 -9.63 1.94
C ILE A 182 11.93 -10.08 2.89
N LEU A 183 10.81 -10.54 2.33
CA LEU A 183 9.62 -10.91 3.09
C LEU A 183 9.73 -12.31 3.73
N ASP A 184 10.80 -13.05 3.43
CA ASP A 184 10.96 -14.48 3.75
C ASP A 184 9.70 -15.27 3.36
N TRP A 185 9.24 -15.06 2.12
CA TRP A 185 7.98 -15.60 1.61
C TRP A 185 8.16 -16.18 0.21
N PRO A 186 7.53 -17.32 -0.11
CA PRO A 186 7.69 -17.97 -1.41
C PRO A 186 7.15 -17.12 -2.57
N VAL A 187 7.86 -17.22 -3.69
CA VAL A 187 7.48 -16.67 -4.99
C VAL A 187 7.27 -17.85 -5.93
N ASN A 188 6.14 -17.88 -6.64
CA ASN A 188 5.84 -18.95 -7.58
C ASN A 188 6.52 -18.73 -8.95
N GLY A 189 6.38 -19.70 -9.85
CA GLY A 189 6.99 -19.65 -11.19
C GLY A 189 6.49 -18.53 -12.10
N GLU A 190 5.37 -17.89 -11.75
CA GLU A 190 4.76 -16.79 -12.51
C GLU A 190 5.19 -15.40 -12.00
N ALA A 191 6.25 -15.35 -11.17
CA ALA A 191 6.66 -14.13 -10.50
C ALA A 191 5.48 -13.51 -9.69
N GLU A 192 4.83 -14.34 -8.88
CA GLU A 192 3.78 -13.93 -7.95
C GLU A 192 4.17 -14.33 -6.53
N LEU A 193 3.95 -13.40 -5.59
CA LEU A 193 4.02 -13.64 -4.16
C LEU A 193 2.59 -13.58 -3.61
N ARG A 194 2.10 -14.71 -3.09
CA ARG A 194 0.72 -14.83 -2.59
C ARG A 194 0.67 -14.81 -1.07
N LEU A 195 0.13 -13.74 -0.50
CA LEU A 195 -0.16 -13.62 0.93
C LEU A 195 -1.58 -14.15 1.22
N PRO A 196 -1.94 -14.37 2.50
CA PRO A 196 -3.28 -14.85 2.85
C PRO A 196 -4.42 -13.94 2.39
N ASN A 197 -4.18 -12.64 2.22
CA ASN A 197 -5.21 -11.64 1.92
C ASN A 197 -4.96 -10.80 0.66
N CYS A 198 -3.84 -10.99 -0.04
CA CYS A 198 -3.50 -10.23 -1.26
C CYS A 198 -2.37 -10.92 -2.05
N SER A 199 -2.36 -10.79 -3.37
CA SER A 199 -1.24 -11.20 -4.21
C SER A 199 -0.40 -10.01 -4.68
N PHE A 200 0.92 -10.17 -4.74
CA PHE A 200 1.81 -9.25 -5.44
C PHE A 200 2.22 -9.91 -6.75
N ARG A 201 1.89 -9.29 -7.88
CA ARG A 201 2.29 -9.76 -9.21
C ARG A 201 3.39 -8.89 -9.77
N PHE A 202 4.46 -9.52 -10.23
CA PHE A 202 5.60 -8.83 -10.79
C PHE A 202 5.56 -8.99 -12.31
N VAL A 203 5.39 -7.87 -13.02
CA VAL A 203 5.16 -7.86 -14.47
C VAL A 203 6.22 -7.05 -15.20
N ASN A 204 6.38 -7.32 -16.49
CA ASN A 204 7.31 -6.58 -17.33
C ASN A 204 6.87 -5.11 -17.45
N GLY A 205 7.80 -4.18 -17.23
CA GLY A 205 7.57 -2.74 -17.39
C GLY A 205 8.89 -1.98 -17.51
N GLU A 206 8.83 -0.71 -17.89
CA GLU A 206 10.04 0.10 -18.16
C GLU A 206 10.81 0.49 -16.88
N SER A 207 10.14 0.45 -15.72
CA SER A 207 10.70 0.89 -14.45
C SER A 207 10.21 0.04 -13.29
N GLU A 208 10.97 0.07 -12.20
CA GLU A 208 10.60 -0.59 -10.95
C GLU A 208 9.64 0.29 -10.15
N ILE A 209 8.35 -0.06 -10.16
CA ILE A 209 7.32 0.75 -9.51
C ILE A 209 6.11 -0.10 -9.11
N MET A 210 5.50 0.21 -7.97
CA MET A 210 4.13 -0.24 -7.68
C MET A 210 3.18 0.50 -8.62
N SER A 211 2.56 -0.25 -9.52
CA SER A 211 1.96 0.29 -10.73
C SER A 211 0.44 0.22 -10.79
N ALA A 212 -0.15 -0.79 -10.16
CA ALA A 212 -1.59 -0.97 -10.14
C ALA A 212 -2.07 -1.66 -8.86
N LEU A 213 -3.35 -1.46 -8.55
CA LEU A 213 -4.08 -2.08 -7.46
C LEU A 213 -5.38 -2.69 -8.03
N THR A 214 -5.65 -3.97 -7.75
CA THR A 214 -6.85 -4.65 -8.23
C THR A 214 -7.86 -4.83 -7.11
N PHE A 215 -9.05 -4.28 -7.33
CA PHE A 215 -10.14 -4.28 -6.37
C PHE A 215 -11.28 -5.18 -6.82
N LYS A 216 -11.75 -6.01 -5.89
CA LYS A 216 -13.03 -6.69 -6.03
C LYS A 216 -14.14 -5.71 -5.70
N VAL A 217 -15.08 -5.51 -6.62
CA VAL A 217 -16.21 -4.59 -6.47
C VAL A 217 -17.53 -5.29 -6.78
N ALA A 218 -18.62 -4.83 -6.18
CA ALA A 218 -19.95 -5.41 -6.37
C ALA A 218 -20.50 -5.15 -7.79
N ASP A 219 -20.06 -4.08 -8.46
CA ASP A 219 -20.55 -3.67 -9.77
C ASP A 219 -19.47 -2.84 -10.50
N VAL A 220 -18.74 -3.49 -11.41
CA VAL A 220 -17.64 -2.88 -12.17
C VAL A 220 -18.12 -1.69 -13.00
N ALA A 221 -19.28 -1.80 -13.65
CA ALA A 221 -19.82 -0.75 -14.51
C ALA A 221 -20.14 0.52 -13.71
N LYS A 222 -20.74 0.39 -12.52
CA LYS A 222 -21.03 1.55 -11.66
C LYS A 222 -19.77 2.28 -11.20
N VAL A 223 -18.72 1.55 -10.84
CA VAL A 223 -17.46 2.17 -10.41
C VAL A 223 -16.80 2.91 -11.58
N ARG A 224 -16.82 2.32 -12.78
CA ARG A 224 -16.34 2.96 -14.01
C ARG A 224 -17.12 4.23 -14.33
N ASP A 225 -18.45 4.19 -14.24
CA ASP A 225 -19.29 5.37 -14.47
C ASP A 225 -19.00 6.48 -13.46
N ALA A 226 -18.76 6.13 -12.18
CA ALA A 226 -18.36 7.08 -11.15
C ALA A 226 -16.98 7.70 -11.45
N ALA A 227 -15.99 6.90 -11.86
CA ALA A 227 -14.68 7.38 -12.30
C ALA A 227 -14.77 8.32 -13.51
N GLY A 228 -15.58 7.96 -14.51
CA GLY A 228 -15.83 8.79 -15.70
C GLY A 228 -16.50 10.14 -15.36
N LYS A 229 -17.43 10.15 -14.41
CA LYS A 229 -18.06 11.40 -13.91
C LYS A 229 -17.08 12.33 -13.20
N LYS A 230 -15.99 11.79 -12.66
CA LYS A 230 -14.86 12.56 -12.09
C LYS A 230 -13.83 13.00 -13.15
N GLY A 231 -14.07 12.70 -14.43
CA GLY A 231 -13.19 13.07 -15.53
C GLY A 231 -11.95 12.17 -15.66
N LEU A 232 -11.93 11.02 -14.99
CA LEU A 232 -10.82 10.07 -15.12
C LEU A 232 -10.91 9.33 -16.45
N ASN A 233 -9.74 9.03 -17.03
CA ASN A 233 -9.66 8.20 -18.23
C ASN A 233 -9.91 6.74 -17.84
N VAL A 234 -11.06 6.19 -18.27
CA VAL A 234 -11.45 4.81 -18.04
C VAL A 234 -11.20 4.00 -19.31
N ALA A 235 -10.43 2.92 -19.21
CA ALA A 235 -10.14 2.01 -20.31
C ALA A 235 -10.36 0.57 -19.83
N GLY A 236 -11.21 -0.21 -20.54
CA GLY A 236 -11.60 -1.52 -20.03
C GLY A 236 -12.18 -1.42 -18.62
N ASP A 237 -11.75 -2.30 -17.72
CA ASP A 237 -12.14 -2.29 -16.30
C ASP A 237 -11.08 -1.65 -15.39
N GLU A 238 -10.41 -0.61 -15.91
CA GLU A 238 -9.40 0.13 -15.17
C GLU A 238 -9.44 1.65 -15.40
N PHE A 239 -8.90 2.40 -14.43
CA PHE A 239 -8.73 3.85 -14.51
C PHE A 239 -7.51 4.30 -13.69
N SER A 240 -6.92 5.45 -14.04
CA SER A 240 -5.76 5.98 -13.30
C SER A 240 -6.18 6.96 -12.22
N LEU A 241 -5.71 6.76 -10.99
CA LEU A 241 -5.95 7.65 -9.85
C LEU A 241 -4.80 7.56 -8.85
N GLY A 242 -4.38 8.69 -8.28
CA GLY A 242 -3.30 8.71 -7.28
C GLY A 242 -1.97 8.16 -7.81
N GLY A 243 -1.68 8.32 -9.11
CA GLY A 243 -0.42 7.89 -9.73
C GLY A 243 -0.27 6.39 -9.93
N VAL A 244 -1.34 5.60 -9.78
CA VAL A 244 -1.40 4.16 -10.09
C VAL A 244 -2.66 3.82 -10.89
N THR A 245 -2.68 2.64 -11.48
CA THR A 245 -3.87 2.09 -12.15
C THR A 245 -4.75 1.38 -11.12
N PHE A 246 -6.03 1.73 -11.06
CA PHE A 246 -7.04 0.99 -10.31
C PHE A 246 -7.71 0.02 -11.28
N ARG A 247 -7.59 -1.28 -11.03
CA ARG A 247 -8.28 -2.33 -11.79
C ARG A 247 -9.46 -2.86 -11.01
N LEU A 248 -10.51 -3.22 -11.73
CA LEU A 248 -11.77 -3.67 -11.16
C LEU A 248 -12.06 -5.10 -11.58
N MET A 249 -12.50 -5.90 -10.63
CA MET A 249 -13.01 -7.25 -10.88
C MET A 249 -14.26 -7.51 -10.06
N HIS A 250 -15.03 -8.52 -10.44
CA HIS A 250 -16.25 -8.95 -9.76
C HIS A 250 -16.03 -10.21 -8.92
#